data_AF-A0A2S8ST02-F1
#
_entry.id   AF-A0A2S8ST02-F1
#
_cell.length_a   1.000
_cell.length_b   1.000
_cell.length_c   1.000
_cell.angle_alpha   90.00
_cell.angle_beta   90.00
_cell.angle_gamma   90.00
#
_symmetry.space_group_name_H-M   'P 1'
#
loop_
_entity.id
_entity.type
_entity.pdbx_description
1 polymer ?
#
loop_
_entity_poly.entity_id
_entity_poly.type
_entity_poly.pdbx_seq_one_letter_code
_entity_poly.pdbx_strand_id
1 'polypeptide(L)'
;MIFCQSNSELIEQIGLPSLVIEDYDAFIYLLMHGALWPNAPVEFDVDKLDKEKRWLYLLLLDRYFEAGLINPGLSLAQEDLNQLEIDYSKQFDWRKTHE
;
A
#
# COMPACT_ATOMS: atom_id res chain seq x y z
N MET A 1 8.50 5.70 -7.29
CA MET A 1 8.72 5.22 -8.68
C MET A 1 9.28 3.79 -8.74
N ILE A 2 10.45 3.48 -8.16
CA ILE A 2 11.06 2.13 -8.24
C ILE A 2 10.12 1.03 -7.70
N PHE A 3 9.44 1.26 -6.57
CA PHE A 3 8.51 0.28 -6.00
C PHE A 3 7.34 -0.03 -6.93
N CYS A 4 6.64 1.00 -7.43
CA CYS A 4 5.48 0.82 -8.30
C CYS A 4 5.86 0.14 -9.62
N GLN A 5 7.00 0.52 -10.20
CA GLN A 5 7.54 -0.13 -11.41
C GLN A 5 7.87 -1.61 -11.17
N SER A 6 8.49 -1.95 -10.04
CA SER A 6 8.82 -3.34 -9.69
C SER A 6 7.59 -4.21 -9.40
N ASN A 7 6.42 -3.59 -9.22
CA ASN A 7 5.15 -4.25 -8.93
C ASN A 7 4.08 -3.91 -9.98
N SER A 8 4.47 -3.46 -11.19
CA SER A 8 3.54 -3.00 -12.22
C SER A 8 2.49 -4.05 -12.57
N GLU A 9 2.91 -5.31 -12.73
CA GLU A 9 2.01 -6.42 -13.04
C GLU A 9 0.96 -6.66 -11.95
N LEU A 10 1.36 -6.55 -10.67
CA LEU A 10 0.45 -6.68 -9.54
C LEU A 10 -0.54 -5.50 -9.50
N ILE A 11 -0.06 -4.28 -9.75
CA ILE A 11 -0.88 -3.06 -9.82
C ILE A 11 -1.93 -3.18 -10.93
N GLU A 12 -1.54 -3.66 -12.11
CA GLU A 12 -2.45 -3.90 -13.24
C GLU A 12 -3.51 -4.97 -12.90
N GLN A 13 -3.13 -6.07 -12.24
CA GLN A 13 -4.07 -7.12 -11.83
C GLN A 13 -5.12 -6.64 -10.80
N ILE A 14 -4.74 -5.70 -9.92
CA ILE A 14 -5.68 -5.05 -8.99
C ILE A 14 -6.70 -4.18 -9.78
N GLY A 15 -6.36 -3.76 -11.00
CA GLY A 15 -7.17 -2.85 -11.82
C GLY A 15 -6.83 -1.38 -11.59
N LEU A 16 -5.65 -1.08 -11.03
CA LEU A 16 -5.14 0.28 -10.90
C LEU A 16 -4.59 0.75 -12.26
N PRO A 17 -4.79 2.04 -12.64
CA PRO A 17 -4.28 2.57 -13.89
C PRO A 17 -2.76 2.74 -13.87
N SER A 18 -2.12 2.74 -15.05
CA SER A 18 -0.67 2.92 -15.19
C SER A 18 -0.14 4.23 -14.58
N LEU A 19 -1.02 5.22 -14.46
CA LEU A 19 -0.77 6.46 -13.74
C LEU A 19 -0.20 6.22 -12.33
N VAL A 20 -0.65 5.19 -11.62
CA VAL A 20 -0.15 4.84 -10.26
C VAL A 20 1.28 4.30 -10.31
N ILE A 21 1.69 3.77 -11.45
CA ILE A 21 3.04 3.26 -11.72
C ILE A 21 3.99 4.41 -12.06
N GLU A 22 3.50 5.33 -12.89
CA GLU A 22 4.26 6.45 -13.46
C GLU A 22 4.39 7.63 -12.48
N ASP A 23 3.36 7.88 -11.68
CA ASP A 23 3.27 9.00 -10.76
C ASP A 23 3.24 8.51 -9.30
N TYR A 24 4.30 8.89 -8.56
CA TYR A 24 4.42 8.51 -7.16
C TYR A 24 3.38 9.21 -6.28
N ASP A 25 2.99 10.44 -6.60
CA ASP A 25 2.00 11.18 -5.81
C ASP A 25 0.61 10.56 -5.99
N ALA A 26 0.31 10.01 -7.18
CA ALA A 26 -0.90 9.21 -7.43
C ALA A 26 -0.97 7.99 -6.51
N PHE A 27 0.14 7.28 -6.39
CA PHE A 27 0.23 6.10 -5.54
C PHE A 27 0.12 6.47 -4.06
N ILE A 28 0.77 7.55 -3.64
CA ILE A 28 0.66 8.06 -2.26
C ILE A 28 -0.78 8.47 -1.95
N TYR A 29 -1.45 9.18 -2.86
CA TYR A 29 -2.86 9.55 -2.70
C TYR A 29 -3.74 8.30 -2.52
N LEU A 30 -3.52 7.27 -3.34
CA LEU A 30 -4.20 5.98 -3.21
C LEU A 30 -3.99 5.34 -1.83
N LEU A 31 -2.76 5.34 -1.32
CA LEU A 31 -2.45 4.78 0.00
C LEU A 31 -3.12 5.56 1.14
N MET A 32 -3.24 6.89 0.99
CA MET A 32 -3.86 7.77 1.99
C MET A 32 -5.39 7.68 2.00
N HIS A 33 -6.00 7.59 0.82
CA HIS A 33 -7.44 7.79 0.67
C HIS A 33 -8.20 6.52 0.28
N GLY A 34 -7.49 5.43 -0.04
CA GLY A 34 -8.11 4.20 -0.55
C GLY A 34 -8.79 4.40 -1.91
N ALA A 35 -8.54 5.51 -2.58
CA ALA A 35 -9.15 5.88 -3.85
C ALA A 35 -8.16 6.70 -4.69
N LEU A 36 -8.40 6.78 -6.00
CA LEU A 36 -7.62 7.67 -6.86
C LEU A 36 -8.08 9.13 -6.69
N TRP A 37 -7.25 10.08 -7.12
CA TRP A 37 -7.57 11.50 -7.00
C TRP A 37 -8.85 11.88 -7.77
N PRO A 38 -9.53 13.00 -7.43
CA PRO A 38 -10.85 13.37 -7.94
C PRO A 38 -11.01 13.62 -9.46
N ASN A 39 -9.99 13.35 -10.26
CA ASN A 39 -9.93 13.54 -11.72
C ASN A 39 -9.11 12.43 -12.40
N ALA A 40 -8.93 11.28 -11.74
CA ALA A 40 -8.24 10.16 -12.34
C ALA A 40 -9.02 9.66 -13.57
N PRO A 41 -8.34 9.14 -14.60
CA PRO A 41 -8.99 8.68 -15.82
C PRO A 41 -9.93 7.48 -15.59
N VAL A 42 -9.81 6.83 -14.43
CA VAL A 42 -10.57 5.64 -14.04
C VAL A 42 -11.05 5.82 -12.60
N GLU A 43 -12.29 5.41 -12.33
CA GLU A 43 -12.80 5.32 -10.96
C GLU A 43 -12.19 4.07 -10.28
N PHE A 44 -11.60 4.26 -9.10
CA PHE A 44 -11.09 3.18 -8.29
C PHE A 44 -11.33 3.49 -6.81
N ASP A 45 -11.80 2.48 -6.09
CA ASP A 45 -12.14 2.55 -4.68
C ASP A 45 -11.84 1.17 -4.06
N VAL A 46 -10.95 1.15 -3.06
CA VAL A 46 -10.52 -0.08 -2.36
C VAL A 46 -11.72 -0.80 -1.72
N ASP A 47 -12.74 -0.05 -1.27
CA ASP A 47 -13.91 -0.65 -0.62
C ASP A 47 -14.84 -1.36 -1.61
N LYS A 48 -14.73 -1.04 -2.90
CA LYS A 48 -15.49 -1.67 -3.99
C LYS A 48 -14.77 -2.86 -4.62
N LEU A 49 -13.56 -3.19 -4.18
CA LEU A 49 -12.81 -4.33 -4.70
C LEU A 49 -13.51 -5.65 -4.36
N ASP A 50 -13.56 -6.54 -5.35
CA ASP A 50 -13.91 -7.94 -5.10
C ASP A 50 -12.84 -8.64 -4.24
N LYS A 51 -13.14 -9.86 -3.80
CA LYS A 51 -12.29 -10.62 -2.86
C LYS A 51 -10.88 -10.86 -3.41
N GLU A 52 -10.75 -11.13 -4.71
CA GLU A 52 -9.48 -11.45 -5.34
C GLU A 52 -8.60 -10.21 -5.43
N LYS A 53 -9.16 -9.11 -5.96
CA LYS A 53 -8.44 -7.83 -6.06
C LYS A 53 -8.09 -7.24 -4.71
N ARG A 54 -8.97 -7.40 -3.72
CA ARG A 54 -8.69 -6.99 -2.34
C ARG A 54 -7.50 -7.75 -1.75
N TRP A 55 -7.39 -9.05 -2.02
CA TRP A 55 -6.23 -9.84 -1.61
C TRP A 55 -4.94 -9.37 -2.31
N LEU A 56 -4.99 -9.12 -3.62
CA LEU A 56 -3.85 -8.58 -4.37
C LEU A 56 -3.41 -7.20 -3.87
N TYR A 57 -4.38 -6.34 -3.51
CA TYR A 57 -4.09 -5.04 -2.91
C TYR A 57 -3.41 -5.17 -1.55
N LEU A 58 -3.85 -6.10 -0.70
CA LEU A 58 -3.17 -6.38 0.57
C LEU A 58 -1.75 -6.92 0.36
N LEU A 59 -1.53 -7.77 -0.66
CA LEU A 59 -0.20 -8.24 -1.03
C LEU A 59 0.71 -7.09 -1.50
N LEU A 60 0.16 -6.12 -2.25
CA LEU A 60 0.90 -4.92 -2.66
C LEU A 60 1.32 -4.08 -1.44
N LEU A 61 0.43 -3.90 -0.47
CA LEU A 61 0.74 -3.21 0.79
C LEU A 61 1.81 -3.95 1.60
N ASP A 62 1.71 -5.27 1.69
CA ASP A 62 2.69 -6.10 2.38
C ASP A 62 4.10 -5.91 1.79
N ARG A 63 4.22 -6.00 0.45
CA ARG A 63 5.49 -5.73 -0.25
C ARG A 63 5.99 -4.29 -0.05
N TYR A 64 5.08 -3.33 0.03
CA TYR A 64 5.43 -1.92 0.29
C TYR A 64 6.09 -1.77 1.66
N PHE A 65 5.54 -2.43 2.67
CA PHE A 65 6.10 -2.43 4.02
C PHE A 65 7.39 -3.26 4.13
N GLU A 66 7.49 -4.40 3.45
CA GLU A 66 8.72 -5.20 3.38
C GLU A 66 9.89 -4.42 2.75
N ALA A 67 9.59 -3.51 1.81
CA ALA A 67 10.56 -2.59 1.23
C ALA A 67 10.99 -1.47 2.21
N GLY A 68 10.46 -1.44 3.43
CA GLY A 68 10.75 -0.44 4.46
C GLY A 68 10.08 0.91 4.23
N LEU A 69 9.02 0.95 3.40
CA LEU A 69 8.31 2.19 3.07
C LEU A 69 7.18 2.42 4.08
N ILE A 70 6.96 3.69 4.44
CA ILE A 70 5.99 4.09 5.46
C ILE A 70 4.69 4.50 4.77
N ASN A 71 3.55 3.97 5.22
CA ASN A 71 2.25 4.38 4.66
C ASN A 71 1.94 5.83 5.06
N PRO A 72 1.82 6.76 4.10
CA PRO A 72 1.58 8.18 4.37
C PRO A 72 0.18 8.48 4.95
N GLY A 73 -0.79 7.57 4.77
CA GLY A 73 -2.12 7.67 5.36
C GLY A 73 -2.13 7.40 6.86
N LEU A 74 -1.09 6.71 7.34
CA LEU A 74 -0.81 6.54 8.76
C LEU A 74 -0.05 7.78 9.26
N SER A 75 -0.70 8.95 9.26
CA SER A 75 -0.22 10.12 9.98
C SER A 75 -0.42 9.88 11.48
N LEU A 76 0.42 9.01 12.03
CA LEU A 76 0.39 8.62 13.42
C LEU A 76 1.11 9.70 14.23
N ALA A 77 0.48 10.16 15.32
CA ALA A 77 1.26 10.78 16.38
C ALA A 77 2.31 9.75 16.85
N GLN A 78 3.48 10.19 17.30
CA GLN A 78 4.59 9.31 17.71
C GLN A 78 4.16 8.21 18.71
N GLU A 79 3.11 8.47 19.49
CA GLU A 79 2.52 7.52 20.46
C GLU A 79 1.75 6.37 19.80
N ASP A 80 1.13 6.58 18.64
CA ASP A 80 0.37 5.55 17.92
C ASP A 80 1.27 4.58 17.13
N LEU A 81 2.49 5.01 16.78
CA LEU A 81 3.51 4.13 16.21
C LEU A 81 3.91 3.02 17.18
N ASN A 82 4.07 3.35 18.47
CA ASN A 82 4.40 2.35 19.50
C ASN A 82 3.26 1.35 19.72
N GLN A 83 2.00 1.81 19.63
CA GLN A 83 0.84 0.92 19.77
C GLN A 83 0.67 0.00 18.55
N LEU A 84 0.92 0.51 17.34
CA LEU A 84 0.94 -0.32 16.13
C LEU A 84 2.10 -1.33 16.11
N GLU A 85 3.25 -0.98 16.66
CA GLU A 85 4.37 -1.93 16.85
C GLU A 85 4.00 -3.06 17.84
N ILE A 86 3.14 -2.77 18.83
CA ILE A 86 2.58 -3.77 19.76
C ILE A 86 1.50 -4.62 19.07
N ASP A 87 0.54 -3.97 18.41
CA ASP A 87 -0.64 -4.61 17.80
C ASP A 87 -0.28 -5.42 16.54
N TYR A 88 0.75 -4.98 15.81
CA TYR A 88 1.35 -5.66 14.65
C TYR A 88 2.76 -6.18 14.96
N SER A 89 3.03 -6.60 16.20
CA SER A 89 4.35 -7.12 16.62
C SER A 89 4.95 -8.19 15.69
N LYS A 90 4.12 -9.00 15.01
CA LYS A 90 4.58 -9.96 13.99
C LYS A 90 5.18 -9.33 12.71
N GLN A 91 4.88 -8.06 12.40
CA GLN A 91 5.50 -7.32 11.29
C GLN A 91 6.93 -6.85 11.60
N PHE A 92 7.31 -6.75 12.89
CA PHE A 92 8.67 -6.38 13.30
C PHE A 92 9.49 -7.54 13.92
N ASP A 93 8.89 -8.70 14.17
CA ASP A 93 9.55 -9.86 14.82
C ASP A 93 10.20 -10.87 13.84
N TRP A 94 10.09 -10.66 12.51
CA TRP A 94 10.71 -11.58 11.53
C TRP A 94 12.25 -11.52 11.52
N ARG A 95 12.84 -10.43 12.04
CA ARG A 95 14.30 -10.29 12.23
C ARG A 95 14.85 -11.12 13.40
N LYS A 96 14.02 -11.59 14.32
CA LYS A 96 14.44 -12.44 15.46
C LYS A 96 14.27 -13.94 15.23
N THR A 97 13.61 -14.34 14.13
CA THR A 97 13.31 -15.75 13.84
C THR A 97 14.25 -16.40 12.81
N HIS A 98 15.30 -15.68 12.36
CA HIS A 98 16.29 -16.18 11.39
C HIS A 98 17.76 -15.87 11.77
N GLU A 99 18.08 -15.76 13.07
CA GLU A 99 19.44 -16.04 13.55
C GLU A 99 19.61 -17.54 13.84
#